data_AF-A0A133UNE2-F1
#
_entry.id   AF-A0A133UNE2-F1
#
_cell.length_a   1.000
_cell.length_b   1.000
_cell.length_c   1.000
_cell.angle_alpha   90.00
_cell.angle_beta   90.00
_cell.angle_gamma   90.00
#
_symmetry.space_group_name_H-M   'P 1'
#
loop_
_entity.id
_entity.type
_entity.pdbx_description
1 polymer ?
#
loop_
_entity_poly.entity_id
_entity_poly.type
_entity_poly.pdbx_seq_one_letter_code
_entity_poly.pdbx_strand_id
1 'polypeptide(L)' 'MSKSTISAKIPERLKKELEEEGVNISKTVRNSLKEELKKRRREKLRKKAEDLRSRLKGKIDSNQMTAMIRETREEH' A
#
# COMPACT_ATOMS: atom_id res chain seq x y z
N MET A 1 3.24 22.78 2.77
CA MET A 1 3.79 21.51 3.31
C MET A 1 5.24 21.72 3.68
N SER A 2 5.66 21.34 4.89
CA SER A 2 7.07 21.38 5.28
C SER A 2 7.88 20.33 4.50
N LYS A 3 9.13 20.66 4.17
CA LYS A 3 10.09 19.73 3.58
C LYS A 3 11.09 19.34 4.66
N SER A 4 11.48 18.07 4.68
CA SER A 4 12.54 17.56 5.56
C SER A 4 13.65 16.96 4.70
N THR A 5 14.90 17.22 5.09
CA THR A 5 16.07 16.65 4.42
C THR A 5 16.39 15.30 5.04
N ILE A 6 16.71 14.33 4.18
CA ILE A 6 17.24 13.02 4.58
C ILE A 6 18.66 12.87 4.04
N SER A 7 19.52 12.17 4.76
CA SER A 7 20.89 11.84 4.32
C SER A 7 21.06 10.34 4.28
N ALA A 8 21.60 9.83 3.17
CA ALA A 8 21.92 8.42 2.98
C ALA A 8 23.25 8.30 2.25
N LYS A 9 24.13 7.44 2.75
CA LYS A 9 25.40 7.13 2.08
C LYS A 9 25.16 6.13 0.95
N ILE A 10 25.81 6.36 -0.19
CA ILE A 10 25.82 5.46 -1.34
C ILE A 10 27.27 5.29 -1.82
N PRO A 11 27.58 4.18 -2.53
CA PRO A 11 28.88 4.03 -3.18
C PRO A 11 29.16 5.20 -4.13
N GLU A 12 30.39 5.68 -4.13
CA GLU A 12 30.76 6.86 -4.94
C GLU A 12 30.62 6.61 -6.44
N ARG A 13 30.95 5.39 -6.89
CA ARG A 13 30.74 4.95 -8.26
C ARG A 13 29.27 5.08 -8.69
N LEU A 14 28.33 4.68 -7.85
CA LEU A 14 26.90 4.78 -8.14
C LEU A 14 26.46 6.24 -8.25
N LYS A 15 26.97 7.11 -7.38
CA LYS A 15 26.68 8.55 -7.47
C LYS A 15 27.14 9.12 -8.81
N LYS A 16 28.37 8.78 -9.24
CA LYS A 16 28.93 9.23 -10.52
C LYS A 16 28.11 8.75 -11.72
N GLU A 17 27.80 7.46 -11.77
CA GLU A 17 26.98 6.88 -12.85
C GLU A 17 25.60 7.58 -12.93
N LEU A 18 24.96 7.84 -11.79
CA LEU A 18 23.68 8.56 -11.75
C LEU A 18 23.80 10.01 -12.23
N GLU A 19 24.91 10.69 -11.94
CA GLU A 19 25.17 12.06 -12.37
C GLU A 19 25.49 12.13 -13.88
N GLU A 20 26.30 11.21 -14.39
CA GLU A 20 26.65 11.08 -15.81
C GLU A 20 25.41 10.81 -16.68
N GLU A 21 24.49 9.97 -16.19
CA GLU A 21 23.21 9.66 -16.83
C GLU A 21 22.15 10.76 -16.63
N GLY A 22 22.48 11.86 -15.94
CA GLY A 22 21.57 12.99 -15.71
C GLY A 22 20.36 12.65 -14.81
N VAL A 23 20.48 11.64 -13.95
CA VAL A 23 19.39 11.18 -13.10
C VAL A 23 19.09 12.20 -12.00
N ASN A 24 17.82 12.62 -11.91
CA ASN A 24 17.37 13.46 -10.81
C ASN A 24 17.21 12.63 -9.52
N ILE A 25 18.30 12.46 -8.76
CA ILE A 25 18.36 11.67 -7.52
C ILE A 25 17.24 12.06 -6.55
N SER A 26 17.01 13.37 -6.37
CA SER A 26 15.97 13.86 -5.44
C SER A 26 14.55 13.46 -5.88
N LYS A 27 14.25 13.46 -7.17
CA LYS A 27 12.96 13.02 -7.71
C LYS A 27 12.83 11.51 -7.57
N THR A 28 13.87 10.77 -7.93
CA THR A 28 13.92 9.30 -7.83
C THR A 28 13.68 8.85 -6.39
N VAL A 29 14.45 9.35 -5.42
CA VAL A 29 14.29 9.00 -4.00
C VAL A 29 12.88 9.31 -3.50
N ARG A 30 12.33 10.49 -3.82
CA ARG A 30 10.96 10.84 -3.41
C ARG A 30 9.91 9.89 -4.00
N ASN A 31 10.06 9.47 -5.25
CA ASN A 31 9.14 8.55 -5.90
C ASN A 31 9.27 7.15 -5.30
N SER A 32 10.48 6.62 -5.15
CA SER A 32 10.72 5.31 -4.53
C SER A 32 10.14 5.23 -3.11
N LEU A 33 10.32 6.28 -2.29
CA LEU A 33 9.74 6.33 -0.95
C LEU A 33 8.20 6.32 -0.96
N LYS A 34 7.56 7.03 -1.90
CA LYS A 34 6.10 7.02 -2.05
C LYS A 34 5.58 5.66 -2.47
N GLU A 35 6.27 5.00 -3.41
CA GLU A 35 5.90 3.68 -3.90
C GLU A 35 6.04 2.61 -2.83
N GLU A 36 7.16 2.62 -2.10
CA GLU A 36 7.39 1.71 -0.97
C GLU A 36 6.29 1.88 0.11
N LEU A 37 5.93 3.13 0.43
CA LEU A 37 4.85 3.39 1.37
C LEU A 37 3.50 2.88 0.85
N LYS A 38 3.20 3.06 -0.44
CA LYS A 38 1.98 2.54 -1.08
C LYS A 38 1.93 1.02 -1.03
N LYS A 39 3.05 0.35 -1.30
CA LYS A 39 3.19 -1.11 -1.23
C LYS A 39 2.91 -1.61 0.19
N ARG A 40 3.58 -1.04 1.21
CA ARG A 40 3.36 -1.42 2.62
C ARG A 40 1.93 -1.20 3.08
N ARG A 41 1.28 -0.11 2.64
CA ARG A 41 -0.13 0.14 2.97
C ARG A 41 -1.05 -0.93 2.37
N ARG A 42 -0.84 -1.30 1.10
CA ARG A 42 -1.60 -2.39 0.45
C ARG A 42 -1.40 -3.73 1.13
N GLU A 43 -0.16 -4.06 1.50
CA GLU A 43 0.14 -5.30 2.23
C GLU A 43 -0.54 -5.33 3.59
N LYS A 44 -0.54 -4.21 4.34
CA LYS A 44 -1.28 -4.10 5.61
C LYS A 44 -2.78 -4.32 5.41
N LEU A 45 -3.38 -3.73 4.37
CA LEU A 45 -4.81 -3.92 4.07
C LEU A 45 -5.11 -5.39 3.71
N ARG A 46 -4.28 -6.02 2.87
CA ARG A 46 -4.42 -7.44 2.53
C ARG A 46 -4.35 -8.34 3.76
N LYS A 47 -3.35 -8.12 4.64
CA LYS A 47 -3.22 -8.87 5.90
C LYS A 47 -4.44 -8.71 6.80
N LYS A 48 -4.98 -7.49 6.92
CA LYS A 48 -6.21 -7.25 7.70
C LYS A 48 -7.42 -7.96 7.11
N ALA A 49 -7.58 -7.92 5.78
CA ALA A 49 -8.67 -8.63 5.11
C ALA A 49 -8.56 -10.14 5.27
N GLU A 50 -7.35 -10.68 5.21
CA GLU A 50 -7.08 -12.10 5.41
C GLU A 50 -7.34 -12.54 6.86
N ASP A 51 -6.89 -11.75 7.85
CA ASP A 51 -7.19 -11.98 9.28
C ASP A 51 -8.69 -11.90 9.56
N LEU A 52 -9.39 -10.94 8.94
CA LEU A 52 -10.84 -10.88 9.07
C LEU A 52 -11.51 -12.11 8.44
N ARG A 53 -11.09 -12.49 7.23
CA ARG A 53 -11.61 -13.67 6.53
C ARG A 53 -11.37 -14.95 7.33
N SER A 54 -10.21 -15.11 7.97
CA SER A 54 -9.92 -16.29 8.78
C SER A 54 -10.79 -16.35 10.04
N ARG A 55 -11.01 -15.21 10.72
CA ARG A 55 -11.90 -15.11 11.90
C ARG A 55 -13.37 -15.36 11.57
N LEU A 56 -13.79 -14.98 10.37
CA LEU A 56 -15.16 -15.13 9.88
C LEU A 56 -15.40 -16.45 9.14
N LYS A 57 -14.34 -17.22 8.87
CA LYS A 57 -14.42 -18.50 8.17
C LYS A 57 -15.33 -19.46 8.94
N GLY A 58 -16.45 -19.84 8.33
CA GLY A 58 -17.44 -20.72 8.93
C GLY A 58 -18.46 -20.04 9.85
N LYS A 59 -18.36 -18.72 10.07
CA LYS A 59 -19.35 -17.94 10.85
C LYS A 59 -20.34 -17.15 9.98
N ILE A 60 -20.00 -16.96 8.71
CA ILE A 60 -20.80 -16.19 7.76
C ILE A 60 -21.03 -17.05 6.53
N ASP A 61 -22.29 -17.40 6.30
CA ASP A 61 -22.75 -17.94 5.02
C ASP A 61 -23.07 -16.78 4.08
N SER A 62 -22.34 -16.72 2.96
CA SER A 62 -22.51 -15.68 1.94
C SER A 62 -23.94 -15.65 1.34
N ASN A 63 -24.65 -16.77 1.33
CA ASN A 63 -26.04 -16.82 0.88
C ASN A 63 -26.98 -16.20 1.91
N GLN A 64 -26.77 -16.45 3.20
CA GLN A 64 -27.56 -15.81 4.27
C GLN A 64 -27.34 -14.30 4.30
N MET A 65 -26.11 -13.83 4.14
CA MET A 65 -25.85 -12.38 4.02
C MET A 65 -26.55 -11.76 2.81
N THR A 66 -26.55 -12.44 1.67
CA THR A 66 -27.20 -11.93 0.46
C THR A 66 -28.72 -11.89 0.62
N ALA A 67 -29.30 -12.88 1.30
CA ALA A 67 -30.73 -12.91 1.62
C ALA A 67 -31.10 -11.73 2.55
N MET A 68 -30.38 -11.53 3.65
CA MET A 68 -30.62 -10.41 4.56
C MET A 68 -30.50 -9.05 3.87
N ILE A 69 -29.49 -8.85 3.00
CA ILE A 69 -29.32 -7.59 2.26
C ILE A 69 -30.48 -7.35 1.27
N ARG A 70 -31.00 -8.42 0.64
CA ARG A 70 -32.16 -8.33 -0.26
C ARG A 70 -33.43 -7.98 0.52
N GLU A 71 -33.68 -8.66 1.64
CA GLU A 71 -34.82 -8.38 2.52
C GLU A 71 -34.83 -6.92 2.99
N THR A 72 -33.69 -6.40 3.47
CA THR A 72 -33.59 -4.98 3.90
C THR A 72 -33.80 -3.98 2.75
N ARG A 73 -33.58 -4.39 1.50
CA ARG A 73 -33.76 -3.52 0.32
C ARG A 73 -35.20 -3.52 -0.19
N GLU A 74 -35.96 -4.58 0.07
CA GLU A 74 -37.38 -4.69 -0.31
C GLU A 74 -38.31 -4.11 0.76
N GLU A 75 -37.85 -3.97 2.02
CA GLU A 75 -38.60 -3.34 3.12
C GLU A 75 -38.54 -1.79 3.13
N HIS A 76 -37.86 -1.14 2.17
CA HIS A 76 -37.72 0.32 2.06
C HIS A 76 -38.17 0.88 0.71
#